data_AF-A0ABD3RX00-F1
#
_entry.id   AF-A0ABD3RX00-F1
#
_cell.length_a   1.000
_cell.length_b   1.000
_cell.length_c   1.000
_cell.angle_alpha   90.00
_cell.angle_beta   90.00
_cell.angle_gamma   90.00
#
_symmetry.space_group_name_H-M   'P 1'
#
loop_
_entity.id
_entity.type
_entity.pdbx_description
1 polymer ?
#
loop_
_entity_poly.entity_id
_entity_poly.type
_entity_poly.pdbx_seq_one_letter_code
_entity_poly.pdbx_strand_id
1 'polypeptide(L)'
;MRGIRVVNLENALLDPNSVLEKIESRLKTLEERRAGETIKWGGRLFRDVVAVNTWVQTFKDKGLFRYCVDMVTLIMLCVEPYKTIAEGMANAAAAHKAEFNDLTEARISLHYGLTYPDNVMRKQDKEKYAATGGWFWTTTWSSYAVFKGTFNNGAKDTMSSSLVELSRMIQNVIDFSFPPASHPIAHAVFTEQLFISRQQASGWIEALEPLYVILLAAGMSTEEAWEQVLIFTKAIFDDIRMVRAITLDKGNTGGMIWGSFCTAKLLEEYQRLKFYQHPHVSNMLALTSLQREGKKVKKALGTMGTLMKMVEVHHSKIVQIEKDLKAMKKDK
;
A
#
# COMPACT_ATOMS: atom_id res chain seq x y z
N MET A 1 32.38 23.39 -0.87
CA MET A 1 32.19 21.93 -1.07
C MET A 1 30.72 21.48 -1.18
N ARG A 2 29.73 22.05 -0.47
CA ARG A 2 28.31 21.62 -0.59
C ARG A 2 27.64 21.94 -1.94
N GLY A 3 27.95 23.07 -2.57
CA GLY A 3 27.33 23.47 -3.85
C GLY A 3 27.68 22.55 -5.03
N ILE A 4 28.91 22.05 -5.10
CA ILE A 4 29.37 21.17 -6.20
C ILE A 4 28.65 19.81 -6.14
N ARG A 5 28.31 19.30 -4.94
CA ARG A 5 27.58 18.02 -4.79
C ARG A 5 26.12 18.11 -5.25
N VAL A 6 25.46 19.24 -5.04
CA VAL A 6 24.05 19.43 -5.45
C VAL A 6 23.96 19.58 -6.97
N VAL A 7 24.84 20.38 -7.57
CA VAL A 7 24.91 20.54 -9.04
C VAL A 7 25.23 19.22 -9.74
N ASN A 8 26.12 18.41 -9.16
CA ASN A 8 26.43 17.08 -9.72
C ASN A 8 25.25 16.09 -9.60
N LEU A 9 24.40 16.22 -8.58
CA LEU A 9 23.18 15.43 -8.43
C LEU A 9 22.08 15.87 -9.41
N GLU A 10 21.91 17.18 -9.60
CA GLU A 10 20.97 17.74 -10.57
C GLU A 10 21.36 17.32 -12.00
N ASN A 11 22.64 17.42 -12.34
CA ASN A 11 23.14 16.98 -13.64
C ASN A 11 22.97 15.46 -13.84
N ALA A 12 23.17 14.64 -12.80
CA ALA A 12 22.99 13.19 -12.89
C ALA A 12 21.51 12.75 -13.02
N LEU A 13 20.55 13.60 -12.62
CA LEU A 13 19.11 13.34 -12.69
C LEU A 13 18.46 13.91 -13.96
N LEU A 14 19.00 15.01 -14.50
CA LEU A 14 18.42 15.74 -15.65
C LEU A 14 19.12 15.41 -16.98
N ASP A 15 20.17 14.59 -16.97
CA ASP A 15 20.83 14.10 -18.19
C ASP A 15 19.85 13.21 -18.99
N PRO A 16 19.75 13.38 -20.33
CA PRO A 16 19.04 12.49 -21.25
C PRO A 16 19.40 10.99 -21.14
N ASN A 17 20.54 10.66 -20.54
CA ASN A 17 20.99 9.28 -20.27
C ASN A 17 21.01 8.93 -18.77
N SER A 18 20.34 9.74 -17.95
CA SER A 18 20.26 9.58 -16.50
C SER A 18 19.66 8.24 -16.10
N VAL A 19 19.92 7.86 -14.84
CA VAL A 19 19.29 6.70 -14.22
C VAL A 19 17.77 6.88 -14.16
N LEU A 20 17.29 8.12 -13.98
CA LEU A 20 15.87 8.44 -13.91
C LEU A 20 15.16 8.18 -15.26
N GLU A 21 15.72 8.65 -16.38
CA GLU A 21 15.13 8.44 -17.70
C GLU A 21 15.14 6.96 -18.12
N LYS A 22 16.20 6.23 -17.76
CA LYS A 22 16.24 4.77 -17.94
C LYS A 22 15.18 4.04 -17.10
N ILE A 23 14.88 4.55 -15.91
CA ILE A 23 13.81 4.01 -15.06
C ILE A 23 12.45 4.34 -15.66
N GLU A 24 12.18 5.60 -16.05
CA GLU A 24 10.93 6.04 -16.66
C GLU A 24 10.64 5.33 -17.98
N SER A 25 11.65 5.17 -18.85
CA SER A 25 11.54 4.42 -20.10
C SER A 25 11.21 2.94 -19.85
N ARG A 26 11.84 2.31 -18.86
CA ARG A 26 11.51 0.94 -18.45
C ARG A 26 10.10 0.85 -17.87
N LEU A 27 9.68 1.84 -17.07
CA LEU A 27 8.35 1.92 -16.48
C LEU A 27 7.29 2.03 -17.58
N LYS A 28 7.48 2.94 -18.54
CA LYS A 28 6.62 3.10 -19.72
C LYS A 28 6.56 1.84 -20.57
N THR A 29 7.69 1.17 -20.79
CA THR A 29 7.73 -0.10 -21.54
C THR A 29 6.99 -1.23 -20.81
N LEU A 30 7.07 -1.26 -19.47
CA LEU A 30 6.32 -2.21 -18.64
C LEU A 30 4.81 -1.89 -18.63
N GLU A 31 4.44 -0.62 -18.58
CA GLU A 31 3.06 -0.14 -18.69
C GLU A 31 2.46 -0.46 -20.07
N GLU A 32 3.22 -0.29 -21.16
CA GLU A 32 2.80 -0.62 -22.52
C GLU A 32 2.65 -2.14 -22.73
N ARG A 33 3.53 -2.97 -22.14
CA ARG A 33 3.39 -4.44 -22.17
C ARG A 33 2.14 -4.91 -21.43
N ARG A 34 1.75 -4.20 -20.37
CA ARG A 34 0.60 -4.52 -19.54
C ARG A 34 -0.75 -4.38 -20.25
N ALA A 35 -0.83 -3.53 -21.28
CA ALA A 35 -2.08 -3.23 -21.99
C ALA A 35 -2.52 -4.33 -22.99
N GLY A 36 -1.66 -5.30 -23.33
CA GLY A 36 -1.97 -6.38 -24.28
C GLY A 36 -1.69 -7.80 -23.75
N GLU A 37 -1.37 -7.95 -22.47
CA GLU A 37 -0.95 -9.22 -21.89
C GLU A 37 -2.16 -10.14 -21.64
N THR A 38 -2.16 -11.30 -22.28
CA THR A 38 -3.16 -12.35 -22.03
C THR A 38 -2.80 -13.08 -20.74
N ILE A 39 -3.74 -13.17 -19.80
CA ILE A 39 -3.55 -13.85 -18.53
C ILE A 39 -4.09 -15.28 -18.63
N LYS A 40 -3.31 -16.27 -18.16
CA LYS A 40 -3.72 -17.68 -18.15
C LYS A 40 -3.98 -18.14 -16.71
N TRP A 41 -5.21 -18.53 -16.39
CA TRP A 41 -5.58 -19.13 -15.11
C TRP A 41 -6.42 -20.38 -15.31
N GLY A 42 -6.20 -21.40 -14.49
CA GLY A 42 -6.90 -22.69 -14.57
C GLY A 42 -6.81 -23.34 -15.95
N GLY A 43 -5.73 -23.08 -16.70
CA GLY A 43 -5.59 -23.50 -18.09
C GLY A 43 -6.32 -22.64 -19.13
N ARG A 44 -7.16 -21.69 -18.72
CA ARG A 44 -7.94 -20.79 -19.58
C ARG A 44 -7.23 -19.45 -19.80
N LEU A 45 -7.33 -18.92 -21.01
CA LEU A 45 -6.78 -17.63 -21.40
C LEU A 45 -7.85 -16.53 -21.33
N PHE A 46 -7.52 -15.41 -20.69
CA PHE A 46 -8.33 -14.20 -20.59
C PHE A 46 -7.52 -13.02 -21.12
N ARG A 47 -8.04 -12.37 -22.16
CA ARG A 47 -7.35 -11.26 -22.83
C ARG A 47 -7.70 -9.90 -22.24
N ASP A 48 -8.93 -9.76 -21.76
CA ASP A 48 -9.49 -8.51 -21.27
C ASP A 48 -10.73 -8.77 -20.39
N VAL A 49 -11.31 -7.68 -19.89
CA VAL A 49 -12.56 -7.69 -19.13
C VAL A 49 -13.75 -8.23 -19.93
N VAL A 50 -13.75 -8.09 -21.26
CA VAL A 50 -14.85 -8.58 -22.12
C VAL A 50 -14.84 -10.10 -22.15
N ALA A 51 -13.68 -10.72 -22.33
CA ALA A 51 -13.49 -12.16 -22.27
C ALA A 51 -13.89 -12.74 -20.90
N VAL A 52 -13.58 -12.02 -19.82
CA VAL A 52 -14.04 -12.38 -18.48
C VAL A 52 -15.56 -12.25 -18.37
N ASN A 53 -16.17 -11.16 -18.84
CA ASN A 53 -17.62 -10.97 -18.81
C ASN A 53 -18.36 -12.08 -19.58
N THR A 54 -17.90 -12.44 -20.78
CA THR A 54 -18.47 -13.54 -21.55
C THR A 54 -18.36 -14.87 -20.80
N TRP A 55 -17.26 -15.09 -20.09
CA TRP A 55 -17.13 -16.28 -19.24
C TRP A 55 -18.07 -16.24 -18.04
N VAL A 56 -18.17 -15.12 -17.34
CA VAL A 56 -19.07 -14.92 -16.20
C VAL A 56 -20.53 -15.16 -16.60
N GLN A 57 -20.95 -14.73 -17.79
CA GLN A 57 -22.31 -14.94 -18.31
C GLN A 57 -22.70 -16.42 -18.46
N THR A 58 -21.73 -17.34 -18.51
CA THR A 58 -22.02 -18.78 -18.49
C THR A 58 -22.51 -19.26 -17.13
N PHE A 59 -22.31 -18.46 -16.07
CA PHE A 59 -22.80 -18.69 -14.72
C PHE A 59 -24.01 -17.80 -14.45
N LYS A 60 -25.07 -18.36 -13.87
CA LYS A 60 -26.26 -17.60 -13.44
C LYS A 60 -26.08 -16.97 -12.06
N ASP A 61 -24.86 -16.52 -11.75
CA ASP A 61 -24.47 -16.00 -10.45
C ASP A 61 -23.80 -14.63 -10.59
N LYS A 62 -24.52 -13.57 -10.18
CA LYS A 62 -24.00 -12.20 -10.20
C LYS A 62 -22.90 -11.98 -9.16
N GLY A 63 -22.88 -12.79 -8.10
CA GLY A 63 -21.88 -12.73 -7.03
C GLY A 63 -20.64 -13.57 -7.30
N LEU A 64 -20.42 -14.06 -8.53
CA LEU A 64 -19.31 -14.96 -8.87
C LEU A 64 -17.92 -14.41 -8.50
N PHE A 65 -17.77 -13.09 -8.43
CA PHE A 65 -16.52 -12.43 -8.02
C PHE A 65 -16.06 -12.86 -6.62
N ARG A 66 -16.96 -13.33 -5.74
CA ARG A 66 -16.61 -13.77 -4.37
C ARG A 66 -15.64 -14.95 -4.33
N TYR A 67 -15.54 -15.71 -5.41
CA TYR A 67 -14.60 -16.83 -5.57
C TYR A 67 -13.25 -16.42 -6.15
N CYS A 68 -13.14 -15.18 -6.66
CA CYS A 68 -11.93 -14.64 -7.26
C CYS A 68 -11.38 -13.52 -6.38
N VAL A 69 -10.70 -13.91 -5.30
CA VAL A 69 -10.12 -12.96 -4.34
C VAL A 69 -8.65 -12.69 -4.66
N ASP A 70 -8.25 -11.42 -4.61
CA ASP A 70 -6.85 -11.01 -4.69
C ASP A 70 -6.20 -10.87 -3.30
N MET A 71 -4.91 -10.54 -3.27
CA MET A 71 -4.13 -10.31 -2.06
C MET A 71 -4.78 -9.33 -1.06
N VAL A 72 -5.29 -8.19 -1.55
CA VAL A 72 -5.80 -7.10 -0.70
C VAL A 72 -7.15 -7.49 -0.11
N THR A 73 -7.99 -8.18 -0.90
CA THR A 73 -9.25 -8.75 -0.42
C THR A 73 -9.00 -9.80 0.66
N LEU A 74 -8.04 -10.71 0.47
CA LEU A 74 -7.66 -11.68 1.49
C LEU A 74 -7.18 -11.01 2.78
N ILE A 75 -6.32 -9.99 2.67
CA ILE A 75 -5.83 -9.22 3.82
C ILE A 75 -7.00 -8.58 4.58
N MET A 76 -7.95 -7.97 3.87
CA MET A 76 -9.14 -7.36 4.48
C MET A 76 -9.99 -8.40 5.22
N LEU A 77 -10.16 -9.59 4.65
CA LEU A 77 -10.96 -10.66 5.21
C LEU A 77 -10.32 -11.33 6.45
N CYS A 78 -9.02 -11.12 6.70
CA CYS A 78 -8.32 -11.67 7.88
C CYS A 78 -8.75 -11.07 9.22
N VAL A 79 -9.64 -10.07 9.21
CA VAL A 79 -10.22 -9.52 10.44
C VAL A 79 -11.56 -10.15 10.77
N GLU A 80 -11.69 -10.48 12.05
CA GLU A 80 -12.95 -10.90 12.66
C GLU A 80 -14.06 -9.89 12.32
N PRO A 81 -15.14 -10.35 11.66
CA PRO A 81 -16.18 -9.45 11.18
C PRO A 81 -16.99 -8.79 12.31
N TYR A 82 -16.93 -9.31 13.54
CA TYR A 82 -17.69 -8.82 14.68
C TYR A 82 -17.15 -9.39 16.00
N LYS A 83 -17.35 -8.67 17.10
CA LYS A 83 -16.92 -9.09 18.44
C LYS A 83 -18.00 -9.82 19.23
N THR A 84 -19.26 -9.70 18.79
CA THR A 84 -20.41 -10.28 19.47
C THR A 84 -21.39 -10.89 18.48
N ILE A 85 -22.18 -11.87 18.92
CA ILE A 85 -23.24 -12.47 18.10
C ILE A 85 -24.24 -11.39 17.65
N ALA A 86 -24.60 -10.46 18.53
CA ALA A 86 -25.54 -9.38 18.21
C ALA A 86 -25.03 -8.48 17.07
N GLU A 87 -23.74 -8.10 17.11
CA GLU A 87 -23.10 -7.35 16.04
C GLU A 87 -23.05 -8.18 14.74
N GLY A 88 -22.74 -9.48 14.83
CA GLY A 88 -22.74 -10.37 13.67
C GLY A 88 -24.11 -10.49 13.01
N MET A 89 -25.18 -10.65 13.80
CA MET A 89 -26.56 -10.68 13.31
C MET A 89 -26.96 -9.34 12.67
N ALA A 90 -26.60 -8.21 13.28
CA ALA A 90 -26.88 -6.89 12.74
C ALA A 90 -26.17 -6.67 11.39
N ASN A 91 -24.90 -7.07 11.28
CA ASN A 91 -24.13 -6.95 10.04
C ASN A 91 -24.69 -7.87 8.93
N ALA A 92 -25.08 -9.11 9.26
CA ALA A 92 -25.73 -10.01 8.32
C ALA A 92 -27.08 -9.47 7.83
N ALA A 93 -27.91 -8.94 8.74
CA ALA A 93 -29.18 -8.31 8.38
C ALA A 93 -28.98 -7.06 7.49
N ALA A 94 -27.96 -6.25 7.77
CA ALA A 94 -27.60 -5.10 6.94
C ALA A 94 -27.14 -5.51 5.54
N ALA A 95 -26.36 -6.58 5.41
CA ALA A 95 -25.94 -7.12 4.12
C ALA A 95 -27.15 -7.57 3.28
N HIS A 96 -28.07 -8.34 3.87
CA HIS A 96 -29.30 -8.74 3.20
C HIS A 96 -30.19 -7.54 2.84
N LYS A 97 -30.30 -6.54 3.71
CA LYS A 97 -31.03 -5.30 3.42
C LYS A 97 -30.42 -4.51 2.26
N ALA A 98 -29.11 -4.62 2.07
CA ALA A 98 -28.39 -4.04 0.94
C ALA A 98 -28.33 -4.98 -0.29
N GLU A 99 -29.17 -6.01 -0.33
CA GLU A 99 -29.34 -6.95 -1.45
C GLU A 99 -28.13 -7.84 -1.74
N PHE A 100 -27.23 -8.02 -0.76
CA PHE A 100 -26.18 -9.04 -0.83
C PHE A 100 -26.70 -10.40 -0.34
N ASN A 101 -26.14 -11.49 -0.89
CA ASN A 101 -26.50 -12.85 -0.47
C ASN A 101 -25.97 -13.16 0.92
N ASP A 102 -24.80 -12.62 1.27
CA ASP A 102 -24.20 -12.77 2.59
C ASP A 102 -23.24 -11.61 2.92
N LEU A 103 -22.77 -11.58 4.18
CA LEU A 103 -21.84 -10.56 4.67
C LEU A 103 -20.46 -10.62 3.97
N THR A 104 -20.02 -11.80 3.52
CA THR A 104 -18.73 -11.97 2.84
C THR A 104 -18.78 -11.34 1.45
N GLU A 105 -19.83 -11.59 0.69
CA GLU A 105 -20.09 -10.94 -0.60
C GLU A 105 -20.13 -9.41 -0.43
N ALA A 106 -20.86 -8.92 0.56
CA ALA A 106 -20.93 -7.49 0.86
C ALA A 106 -19.54 -6.90 1.15
N ARG A 107 -18.74 -7.58 1.98
CA ARG A 107 -17.36 -7.15 2.30
C ARG A 107 -16.46 -7.14 1.07
N ILE A 108 -16.49 -8.18 0.24
CA ILE A 108 -15.66 -8.26 -0.98
C ILE A 108 -16.06 -7.16 -1.97
N SER A 109 -17.36 -6.97 -2.19
CA SER A 109 -17.90 -5.97 -3.11
C SER A 109 -17.54 -4.55 -2.69
N LEU A 110 -17.82 -4.19 -1.43
CA LEU A 110 -17.56 -2.85 -0.90
C LEU A 110 -16.07 -2.55 -0.81
N HIS A 111 -15.26 -3.54 -0.41
CA HIS A 111 -13.82 -3.38 -0.28
C HIS A 111 -13.12 -3.11 -1.62
N TYR A 112 -13.67 -3.59 -2.73
CA TYR A 112 -13.11 -3.31 -4.05
C TYR A 112 -13.07 -1.81 -4.39
N GLY A 113 -13.93 -1.01 -3.75
CA GLY A 113 -13.92 0.45 -3.83
C GLY A 113 -12.89 1.14 -2.93
N LEU A 114 -12.27 0.41 -1.99
CA LEU A 114 -11.30 0.94 -1.04
C LEU A 114 -9.87 0.84 -1.59
N THR A 115 -9.05 1.84 -1.25
CA THR A 115 -7.61 1.83 -1.57
C THR A 115 -6.83 0.92 -0.64
N TYR A 116 -7.14 0.95 0.66
CA TYR A 116 -6.41 0.21 1.67
C TYR A 116 -7.36 -0.73 2.42
N PRO A 117 -6.90 -1.92 2.86
CA PRO A 117 -7.65 -2.77 3.78
C PRO A 117 -7.93 -2.06 5.11
N ASP A 118 -9.19 -2.09 5.58
CA ASP A 118 -9.63 -1.39 6.81
C ASP A 118 -8.96 -1.88 8.10
N ASN A 119 -8.36 -3.07 8.06
CA ASN A 119 -7.57 -3.64 9.13
C ASN A 119 -6.12 -3.13 9.15
N VAL A 120 -5.66 -2.52 8.06
CA VAL A 120 -4.31 -1.97 7.92
C VAL A 120 -4.33 -0.45 7.99
N MET A 121 -5.22 0.20 7.24
CA MET A 121 -5.42 1.65 7.30
C MET A 121 -6.90 2.00 7.33
N ARG A 122 -7.25 3.03 8.08
CA ARG A 122 -8.62 3.55 8.16
C ARG A 122 -8.67 4.98 7.68
N LYS A 123 -9.80 5.34 7.08
CA LYS A 123 -10.10 6.72 6.73
C LYS A 123 -10.92 7.36 7.86
N GLN A 124 -10.49 8.53 8.33
CA GLN A 124 -11.26 9.39 9.22
C GLN A 124 -11.16 10.83 8.74
N ASP A 125 -12.31 11.49 8.63
CA ASP A 125 -12.39 12.91 8.31
C ASP A 125 -12.13 13.76 9.56
N LYS A 126 -10.91 13.64 10.09
CA LYS A 126 -10.41 14.45 11.22
C LYS A 126 -9.28 15.35 10.74
N GLU A 127 -9.25 16.59 11.23
CA GLU A 127 -8.28 17.61 10.85
C GLU A 127 -6.82 17.15 11.01
N LYS A 128 -6.52 16.40 12.06
CA LYS A 128 -5.19 15.81 12.31
C LYS A 128 -4.70 14.84 11.21
N TYR A 129 -5.58 14.33 10.36
CA TYR A 129 -5.26 13.43 9.26
C TYR A 129 -5.48 14.08 7.88
N ALA A 130 -5.78 15.38 7.81
CA ALA A 130 -6.01 16.07 6.55
C ALA A 130 -4.78 15.97 5.61
N ALA A 131 -3.57 16.03 6.18
CA ALA A 131 -2.31 15.92 5.43
C ALA A 131 -2.11 14.56 4.73
N THR A 132 -2.80 13.50 5.17
CA THR A 132 -2.75 12.16 4.58
C THR A 132 -4.05 11.80 3.84
N GLY A 133 -4.89 12.80 3.52
CA GLY A 133 -6.20 12.57 2.89
C GLY A 133 -7.19 11.82 3.80
N GLY A 134 -7.02 11.93 5.11
CA GLY A 134 -7.83 11.26 6.13
C GLY A 134 -7.35 9.87 6.51
N TRP A 135 -6.28 9.34 5.88
CA TRP A 135 -5.81 7.97 6.11
C TRP A 135 -4.80 7.87 7.26
N PHE A 136 -4.98 6.88 8.12
CA PHE A 136 -4.03 6.57 9.20
C PHE A 136 -3.93 5.06 9.43
N TRP A 137 -2.75 4.63 9.90
CA TRP A 137 -2.47 3.24 10.24
C TRP A 137 -3.29 2.80 11.46
N THR A 138 -3.82 1.57 11.42
CA THR A 138 -4.51 1.01 12.58
C THR A 138 -3.54 0.80 13.75
N THR A 139 -4.07 0.63 14.96
CA THR A 139 -3.26 0.50 16.18
C THR A 139 -2.27 -0.66 16.11
N THR A 140 -2.64 -1.75 15.44
CA THR A 140 -1.82 -2.95 15.21
C THR A 140 -0.62 -2.69 14.28
N TRP A 141 -0.59 -1.55 13.60
CA TRP A 141 0.48 -1.10 12.69
C TRP A 141 1.24 0.12 13.22
N SER A 142 0.99 0.53 14.46
CA SER A 142 1.57 1.76 15.05
C SER A 142 3.09 1.71 15.25
N SER A 143 3.64 0.52 15.48
CA SER A 143 5.08 0.30 15.61
C SER A 143 5.44 -1.13 15.21
N TYR A 144 6.72 -1.36 14.89
CA TYR A 144 7.22 -2.71 14.62
C TYR A 144 6.97 -3.66 15.80
N ALA A 145 7.15 -3.20 17.04
CA ALA A 145 6.92 -4.00 18.24
C ALA A 145 5.46 -4.47 18.37
N VAL A 146 4.49 -3.62 18.03
CA VAL A 146 3.06 -3.99 18.02
C VAL A 146 2.74 -4.92 16.85
N PHE A 147 3.32 -4.67 15.68
CA PHE A 147 3.13 -5.52 14.51
C PHE A 147 3.68 -6.94 14.73
N LYS A 148 4.88 -7.05 15.31
CA LYS A 148 5.55 -8.32 15.60
C LYS A 148 4.97 -9.02 16.83
N GLY A 149 4.60 -8.26 17.86
CA GLY A 149 4.20 -8.82 19.15
C GLY A 149 5.35 -9.46 19.91
N THR A 150 5.04 -10.11 21.03
CA THR A 150 6.03 -10.74 21.92
C THR A 150 5.88 -12.26 22.03
N PHE A 151 4.70 -12.80 21.70
CA PHE A 151 4.38 -14.22 21.83
C PHE A 151 3.48 -14.72 20.69
N ASN A 152 3.89 -14.50 19.44
CA ASN A 152 3.12 -14.85 18.24
C ASN A 152 1.68 -14.29 18.24
N ASN A 153 1.50 -13.14 18.90
CA ASN A 153 0.22 -12.45 19.08
C ASN A 153 0.21 -11.09 18.38
N GLY A 154 1.25 -10.81 17.59
CA GLY A 154 1.33 -9.61 16.79
C GLY A 154 0.34 -9.62 15.63
N ALA A 155 0.22 -8.47 14.98
CA ALA A 155 -0.54 -8.33 13.74
C ALA A 155 -0.05 -9.30 12.66
N LYS A 156 1.28 -9.51 12.58
CA LYS A 156 1.92 -10.45 11.65
C LYS A 156 1.35 -11.86 11.80
N ASP A 157 1.49 -12.45 12.98
CA ASP A 157 1.14 -13.85 13.21
C ASP A 157 -0.38 -14.09 13.17
N THR A 158 -1.15 -13.11 13.66
CA THR A 158 -2.61 -13.12 13.55
C THR A 158 -3.02 -13.15 12.09
N MET A 159 -2.50 -12.24 11.25
CA MET A 159 -2.83 -12.21 9.83
C MET A 159 -2.35 -13.46 9.09
N SER A 160 -1.13 -13.93 9.36
CA SER A 160 -0.60 -15.15 8.75
C SER A 160 -1.48 -16.37 9.07
N SER A 161 -1.92 -16.53 10.32
CA SER A 161 -2.78 -17.63 10.73
C SER A 161 -4.17 -17.52 10.09
N SER A 162 -4.79 -16.33 10.16
CA SER A 162 -6.08 -16.06 9.52
C SER A 162 -6.05 -16.30 8.01
N LEU A 163 -4.95 -15.96 7.33
CA LEU A 163 -4.80 -16.23 5.89
C LEU A 163 -4.88 -17.73 5.58
N VAL A 164 -4.27 -18.59 6.42
CA VAL A 164 -4.33 -20.05 6.21
C VAL A 164 -5.77 -20.56 6.37
N GLU A 165 -6.43 -20.16 7.45
CA GLU A 165 -7.79 -20.59 7.75
C GLU A 165 -8.79 -20.10 6.72
N LEU A 166 -8.71 -18.81 6.37
CA LEU A 166 -9.55 -18.18 5.35
C LEU A 166 -9.35 -18.84 3.98
N SER A 167 -8.11 -19.09 3.57
CA SER A 167 -7.85 -19.74 2.27
C SER A 167 -8.46 -21.13 2.23
N ARG A 168 -8.35 -21.90 3.32
CA ARG A 168 -8.97 -23.22 3.42
C ARG A 168 -10.50 -23.12 3.35
N MET A 169 -11.08 -22.14 4.03
CA MET A 169 -12.52 -21.89 3.98
C MET A 169 -12.98 -21.58 2.55
N ILE A 170 -12.34 -20.62 1.87
CA ILE A 170 -12.70 -20.24 0.50
C ILE A 170 -12.52 -21.42 -0.45
N GLN A 171 -11.44 -22.21 -0.31
CA GLN A 171 -11.24 -23.42 -1.11
C GLN A 171 -12.40 -24.41 -0.93
N ASN A 172 -12.84 -24.67 0.30
CA ASN A 172 -13.98 -25.55 0.54
C ASN A 172 -15.27 -25.04 -0.14
N VAL A 173 -15.49 -23.73 -0.16
CA VAL A 173 -16.65 -23.15 -0.87
C VAL A 173 -16.49 -23.28 -2.39
N ILE A 174 -15.27 -23.12 -2.93
CA ILE A 174 -14.97 -23.37 -4.35
C ILE A 174 -15.23 -24.85 -4.70
N ASP A 175 -14.73 -25.78 -3.89
CA ASP A 175 -14.90 -27.24 -4.10
C ASP A 175 -16.39 -27.62 -4.12
N PHE A 176 -17.19 -27.01 -3.25
CA PHE A 176 -18.63 -27.23 -3.17
C PHE A 176 -19.39 -26.60 -4.34
N SER A 177 -19.08 -25.34 -4.68
CA SER A 177 -19.81 -24.57 -5.70
C SER A 177 -19.41 -24.94 -7.12
N PHE A 178 -18.15 -25.35 -7.31
CA PHE A 178 -17.57 -25.77 -8.59
C PHE A 178 -16.82 -27.09 -8.42
N PRO A 179 -17.51 -28.23 -8.24
CA PRO A 179 -16.83 -29.52 -8.11
C PRO A 179 -15.96 -29.82 -9.34
N PRO A 180 -14.72 -30.34 -9.19
CA PRO A 180 -13.83 -30.60 -10.32
C PRO A 180 -14.44 -31.49 -11.40
N ALA A 181 -15.30 -32.43 -11.01
CA ALA A 181 -15.95 -33.37 -11.92
C ALA A 181 -16.97 -32.70 -12.87
N SER A 182 -17.63 -31.63 -12.42
CA SER A 182 -18.70 -30.96 -13.19
C SER A 182 -18.28 -29.60 -13.73
N HIS A 183 -17.39 -28.88 -13.04
CA HIS A 183 -16.93 -27.55 -13.40
C HIS A 183 -15.39 -27.46 -13.39
N PRO A 184 -14.66 -28.34 -14.10
CA PRO A 184 -13.20 -28.45 -13.98
C PRO A 184 -12.46 -27.14 -14.26
N ILE A 185 -12.90 -26.37 -15.27
CA ILE A 185 -12.26 -25.11 -15.64
C ILE A 185 -12.51 -24.03 -14.59
N ALA A 186 -13.75 -23.85 -14.12
CA ALA A 186 -14.06 -22.84 -13.10
C ALA A 186 -13.36 -23.15 -11.78
N HIS A 187 -13.38 -24.43 -11.38
CA HIS A 187 -12.66 -24.91 -10.22
C HIS A 187 -11.17 -24.56 -10.31
N ALA A 188 -10.53 -24.90 -11.44
CA ALA A 188 -9.11 -24.63 -11.63
C ALA A 188 -8.78 -23.13 -11.61
N VAL A 189 -9.60 -22.30 -12.27
CA VAL A 189 -9.41 -20.83 -12.29
C VAL A 189 -9.47 -20.24 -10.89
N PHE A 190 -10.52 -20.54 -10.11
CA PHE A 190 -10.69 -19.96 -8.78
C PHE A 190 -9.68 -20.51 -7.77
N THR A 191 -9.36 -21.80 -7.85
CA THR A 191 -8.35 -22.43 -6.99
C THR A 191 -6.96 -21.84 -7.25
N GLU A 192 -6.57 -21.68 -8.52
CA GLU A 192 -5.27 -21.10 -8.88
C GLU A 192 -5.18 -19.64 -8.44
N GLN A 193 -6.21 -18.84 -8.69
CA GLN A 193 -6.26 -17.45 -8.21
C GLN A 193 -6.12 -17.38 -6.68
N LEU A 194 -6.89 -18.17 -5.93
CA LEU A 194 -6.84 -18.18 -4.48
C LEU A 194 -5.44 -18.55 -3.97
N PHE A 195 -4.84 -19.58 -4.56
CA PHE A 195 -3.50 -20.03 -4.23
C PHE A 195 -2.46 -18.92 -4.44
N ILE A 196 -2.47 -18.27 -5.60
CA ILE A 196 -1.54 -17.18 -5.94
C ILE A 196 -1.74 -15.99 -4.99
N SER A 197 -2.99 -15.55 -4.80
CA SER A 197 -3.31 -14.43 -3.90
C SER A 197 -2.85 -14.68 -2.48
N ARG A 198 -3.01 -15.91 -1.97
CA ARG A 198 -2.52 -16.29 -0.64
C ARG A 198 -0.99 -16.24 -0.56
N GLN A 199 -0.30 -16.76 -1.58
CA GLN A 199 1.17 -16.73 -1.63
C GLN A 199 1.69 -15.29 -1.66
N GLN A 200 1.02 -14.42 -2.42
CA GLN A 200 1.37 -13.01 -2.49
C GLN A 200 1.10 -12.28 -1.16
N ALA A 201 -0.03 -12.55 -0.51
CA ALA A 201 -0.33 -11.99 0.81
C ALA A 201 0.70 -12.41 1.85
N SER A 202 1.06 -13.69 1.86
CA SER A 202 2.07 -14.25 2.77
C SER A 202 3.44 -13.65 2.48
N GLY A 203 3.86 -13.61 1.21
CA GLY A 203 5.13 -13.03 0.78
C GLY A 203 5.26 -11.55 1.12
N TRP A 204 4.17 -10.78 1.01
CA TRP A 204 4.15 -9.38 1.46
C TRP A 204 4.32 -9.27 2.98
N ILE A 205 3.57 -10.04 3.79
CA ILE A 205 3.71 -10.03 5.27
C ILE A 205 5.14 -10.41 5.69
N GLU A 206 5.69 -11.43 5.05
CA GLU A 206 7.04 -11.93 5.33
C GLU A 206 8.14 -10.95 4.91
N ALA A 207 7.89 -10.09 3.93
CA ALA A 207 8.83 -9.07 3.46
C ALA A 207 9.03 -7.89 4.42
N LEU A 208 8.05 -7.61 5.30
CA LEU A 208 8.06 -6.42 6.16
C LEU A 208 9.19 -6.44 7.20
N GLU A 209 9.43 -7.60 7.81
CA GLU A 209 10.44 -7.77 8.87
C GLU A 209 11.89 -7.73 8.32
N PRO A 210 12.24 -8.45 7.24
CA PRO A 210 13.54 -8.29 6.59
C PRO A 210 13.82 -6.85 6.16
N LEU A 211 12.83 -6.15 5.58
CA LEU A 211 12.99 -4.74 5.21
C LEU A 211 13.30 -3.88 6.43
N TYR A 212 12.54 -4.05 7.52
CA TYR A 212 12.78 -3.36 8.78
C TYR A 212 14.22 -3.56 9.29
N VAL A 213 14.69 -4.81 9.32
CA VAL A 213 16.04 -5.17 9.78
C VAL A 213 17.13 -4.56 8.91
N ILE A 214 16.95 -4.55 7.58
CA ILE A 214 17.89 -3.93 6.63
C ILE A 214 18.00 -2.42 6.91
N LEU A 215 16.88 -1.74 7.18
CA LEU A 215 16.87 -0.30 7.44
C LEU A 215 17.53 0.05 8.77
N LEU A 216 17.34 -0.79 9.81
CA LEU A 216 18.08 -0.66 11.06
C LEU A 216 19.59 -0.84 10.85
N ALA A 217 19.99 -1.87 10.10
CA ALA A 217 21.40 -2.10 9.77
C ALA A 217 22.01 -0.95 8.95
N ALA A 218 21.18 -0.23 8.18
CA ALA A 218 21.57 0.99 7.47
C ALA A 218 21.66 2.24 8.36
N GLY A 219 21.41 2.12 9.67
CA GLY A 219 21.58 3.19 10.66
C GLY A 219 20.32 4.03 10.94
N MET A 220 19.14 3.60 10.48
CA MET A 220 17.88 4.27 10.84
C MET A 220 17.47 3.93 12.28
N SER A 221 16.74 4.84 12.93
CA SER A 221 16.09 4.53 14.23
C SER A 221 14.95 3.52 14.05
N THR A 222 14.48 2.95 15.15
CA THR A 222 13.33 2.03 15.17
C THR A 222 12.06 2.65 14.59
N GLU A 223 11.81 3.92 14.86
CA GLU A 223 10.66 4.66 14.37
C GLU A 223 10.81 4.98 12.89
N GLU A 224 11.99 5.48 12.48
CA GLU A 224 12.26 5.83 11.09
C GLU A 224 12.20 4.60 10.17
N ALA A 225 12.80 3.48 10.61
CA ALA A 225 12.77 2.23 9.86
C ALA A 225 11.33 1.70 9.69
N TRP A 226 10.52 1.76 10.74
CA TRP A 226 9.13 1.32 10.66
C TRP A 226 8.30 2.23 9.75
N GLU A 227 8.49 3.55 9.82
CA GLU A 227 7.84 4.50 8.92
C GLU A 227 8.13 4.18 7.44
N GLN A 228 9.37 3.81 7.11
CA GLN A 228 9.73 3.40 5.75
C GLN A 228 9.05 2.08 5.33
N VAL A 229 8.91 1.11 6.23
CA VAL A 229 8.17 -0.15 5.97
C VAL A 229 6.68 0.11 5.71
N LEU A 230 6.08 1.04 6.46
CA LEU A 230 4.71 1.47 6.25
C LEU A 230 4.54 2.18 4.89
N ILE A 231 5.50 3.01 4.51
CA ILE A 231 5.52 3.70 3.22
C ILE A 231 5.63 2.68 2.07
N PHE A 232 6.52 1.69 2.18
CA PHE A 232 6.58 0.54 1.28
C PHE A 232 5.23 -0.18 1.14
N THR A 233 4.56 -0.46 2.26
CA THR A 233 3.24 -1.12 2.28
C THR A 233 2.19 -0.30 1.54
N LYS A 234 2.15 1.01 1.80
CA LYS A 234 1.22 1.93 1.15
C LYS A 234 1.42 1.94 -0.37
N ALA A 235 2.66 1.97 -0.85
CA ALA A 235 2.96 1.99 -2.28
C ALA A 235 2.46 0.72 -3.00
N ILE A 236 2.64 -0.46 -2.41
CA ILE A 236 2.08 -1.70 -2.99
C ILE A 236 0.56 -1.61 -3.11
N PHE A 237 -0.13 -1.13 -2.08
CA PHE A 237 -1.59 -0.98 -2.15
C PHE A 237 -2.04 0.10 -3.14
N ASP A 238 -1.28 1.18 -3.29
CA ASP A 238 -1.54 2.21 -4.31
C ASP A 238 -1.42 1.62 -5.73
N ASP A 239 -0.37 0.82 -6.00
CA ASP A 239 -0.21 0.12 -7.28
C ASP A 239 -1.37 -0.84 -7.56
N ILE A 240 -1.78 -1.62 -6.56
CA ILE A 240 -2.92 -2.53 -6.68
C ILE A 240 -4.22 -1.75 -6.92
N ARG A 241 -4.42 -0.63 -6.22
CA ARG A 241 -5.59 0.24 -6.39
C ARG A 241 -5.65 0.79 -7.81
N MET A 242 -4.52 1.15 -8.41
CA MET A 242 -4.45 1.62 -9.79
C MET A 242 -4.94 0.54 -10.76
N VAL A 243 -4.51 -0.71 -10.55
CA VAL A 243 -4.95 -1.84 -11.37
C VAL A 243 -6.45 -2.12 -11.23
N ARG A 244 -6.93 -2.16 -9.98
CA ARG A 244 -8.37 -2.32 -9.71
C ARG A 244 -9.18 -1.15 -10.29
N ALA A 245 -8.64 0.06 -10.32
CA ALA A 245 -9.30 1.26 -10.86
C ALA A 245 -9.68 1.11 -12.34
N ILE A 246 -8.79 0.51 -13.12
CA ILE A 246 -8.96 0.34 -14.57
C ILE A 246 -10.16 -0.57 -14.87
N THR A 247 -10.48 -1.48 -13.95
CA THR A 247 -11.55 -2.48 -14.12
C THR A 247 -12.82 -2.13 -13.33
N LEU A 248 -12.80 -1.01 -12.61
CA LEU A 248 -13.88 -0.52 -11.73
C LEU A 248 -14.96 0.20 -12.53
N ASP A 249 -15.67 -0.55 -13.37
CA ASP A 249 -17.07 -0.19 -13.65
C ASP A 249 -17.89 -0.80 -12.51
N LYS A 250 -18.28 0.05 -11.54
CA LYS A 250 -18.78 -0.38 -10.23
C LYS A 250 -19.95 -1.35 -10.38
N GLY A 251 -19.79 -2.57 -9.85
CA GLY A 251 -20.84 -3.62 -9.86
C GLY A 251 -20.74 -4.62 -11.00
N ASN A 252 -19.74 -4.51 -11.90
CA ASN A 252 -19.50 -5.54 -12.89
C ASN A 252 -18.65 -6.70 -12.32
N THR A 253 -19.28 -7.85 -12.12
CA THR A 253 -18.65 -9.12 -11.71
C THR A 253 -17.39 -9.44 -12.51
N GLY A 254 -17.42 -9.28 -13.84
CA GLY A 254 -16.24 -9.57 -14.66
C GLY A 254 -15.15 -8.50 -14.54
N GLY A 255 -15.50 -7.26 -14.23
CA GLY A 255 -14.54 -6.20 -13.88
C GLY A 255 -13.77 -6.51 -12.60
N MET A 256 -14.46 -7.03 -11.57
CA MET A 256 -13.83 -7.45 -10.31
C MET A 256 -12.94 -8.69 -10.49
N ILE A 257 -13.40 -9.68 -11.25
CA ILE A 257 -12.59 -10.88 -11.56
C ILE A 257 -11.35 -10.49 -12.38
N TRP A 258 -11.52 -9.67 -13.42
CA TRP A 258 -10.39 -9.20 -14.24
C TRP A 258 -9.40 -8.38 -13.44
N GLY A 259 -9.89 -7.47 -12.57
CA GLY A 259 -9.01 -6.71 -11.70
C GLY A 259 -8.21 -7.61 -10.76
N SER A 260 -8.82 -8.67 -10.23
CA SER A 260 -8.13 -9.64 -9.37
C SER A 260 -7.04 -10.42 -10.12
N PHE A 261 -7.28 -10.77 -11.39
CA PHE A 261 -6.29 -11.38 -12.27
C PHE A 261 -5.12 -10.44 -12.54
N CYS A 262 -5.41 -9.19 -12.88
CA CYS A 262 -4.39 -8.16 -13.13
C CYS A 262 -3.58 -7.84 -11.86
N THR A 263 -4.21 -7.87 -10.69
CA THR A 263 -3.54 -7.72 -9.40
C THR A 263 -2.62 -8.90 -9.13
N ALA A 264 -3.07 -10.14 -9.34
CA ALA A 264 -2.21 -11.31 -9.22
C ALA A 264 -1.01 -11.21 -10.16
N LYS A 265 -1.24 -10.78 -11.42
CA LYS A 265 -0.18 -10.60 -12.41
C LYS A 265 0.85 -9.53 -12.03
N LEU A 266 0.39 -8.38 -11.51
CA LEU A 266 1.26 -7.33 -10.96
C LEU A 266 2.21 -7.90 -9.91
N LEU A 267 1.64 -8.66 -8.99
CA LEU A 267 2.33 -9.12 -7.80
C LEU A 267 3.26 -10.30 -8.07
N GLU A 268 3.18 -10.97 -9.23
CA GLU A 268 4.20 -11.94 -9.65
C GLU A 268 5.59 -11.30 -9.72
N GLU A 269 5.70 -10.08 -10.25
CA GLU A 269 6.99 -9.38 -10.35
C GLU A 269 7.53 -9.02 -8.97
N TYR A 270 6.66 -8.50 -8.10
CA TYR A 270 6.98 -8.24 -6.69
C TYR A 270 7.44 -9.51 -5.99
N GLN A 271 6.68 -10.60 -6.09
CA GLN A 271 6.99 -11.87 -5.44
C GLN A 271 8.31 -12.46 -5.92
N ARG A 272 8.60 -12.41 -7.23
CA ARG A 272 9.90 -12.82 -7.79
C ARG A 272 11.08 -12.09 -7.15
N LEU A 273 10.87 -10.83 -6.74
CA LEU A 273 11.86 -9.98 -6.09
C LEU A 273 11.62 -9.84 -4.58
N LYS A 274 10.98 -10.84 -3.95
CA LYS A 274 10.70 -10.90 -2.50
C LYS A 274 9.97 -9.67 -1.95
N PHE A 275 9.26 -8.95 -2.80
CA PHE A 275 8.65 -7.64 -2.61
C PHE A 275 9.63 -6.52 -2.27
N TYR A 276 10.38 -6.60 -1.17
CA TYR A 276 11.24 -5.51 -0.69
C TYR A 276 12.48 -5.25 -1.57
N GLN A 277 12.83 -6.15 -2.49
CA GLN A 277 13.93 -5.97 -3.44
C GLN A 277 13.46 -5.43 -4.80
N HIS A 278 12.15 -5.18 -4.96
CA HIS A 278 11.60 -4.66 -6.20
C HIS A 278 12.11 -3.22 -6.46
N PRO A 279 12.60 -2.87 -7.66
CA PRO A 279 13.19 -1.55 -7.93
C PRO A 279 12.27 -0.37 -7.63
N HIS A 280 10.96 -0.54 -7.83
CA HIS A 280 9.96 0.47 -7.47
C HIS A 280 10.03 0.81 -5.97
N VAL A 281 10.23 -0.18 -5.11
CA VAL A 281 10.36 -0.02 -3.66
C VAL A 281 11.59 0.81 -3.32
N SER A 282 12.75 0.45 -3.88
CA SER A 282 13.99 1.20 -3.69
C SER A 282 13.85 2.66 -4.12
N ASN A 283 13.23 2.92 -5.28
CA ASN A 283 13.00 4.27 -5.79
C ASN A 283 12.08 5.07 -4.87
N MET A 284 11.01 4.45 -4.38
CA MET A 284 10.00 5.12 -3.57
C MET A 284 10.54 5.42 -2.15
N LEU A 285 11.32 4.49 -1.57
CA LEU A 285 12.08 4.73 -0.33
C LEU A 285 13.12 5.84 -0.50
N ALA A 286 13.84 5.87 -1.63
CA ALA A 286 14.79 6.93 -1.93
C ALA A 286 14.11 8.30 -2.09
N LEU A 287 13.02 8.38 -2.86
CA LEU A 287 12.26 9.60 -3.08
C LEU A 287 11.67 10.15 -1.77
N THR A 288 11.09 9.27 -0.96
CA THR A 288 10.55 9.63 0.36
C THR A 288 11.66 10.15 1.28
N SER A 289 12.82 9.50 1.29
CA SER A 289 13.98 9.93 2.06
C SER A 289 14.47 11.30 1.60
N LEU A 290 14.55 11.55 0.29
CA LEU A 290 14.92 12.86 -0.28
C LEU A 290 13.90 13.94 0.10
N GLN A 291 12.60 13.66 0.04
CA GLN A 291 11.56 14.58 0.46
C GLN A 291 11.64 14.91 1.95
N ARG A 292 11.94 13.91 2.79
CA ARG A 292 12.13 14.09 4.23
C ARG A 292 13.31 15.01 4.53
N GLU A 293 14.46 14.74 3.92
CA GLU A 293 15.65 15.58 4.08
C GLU A 293 15.43 17.00 3.53
N GLY A 294 14.75 17.13 2.38
CA GLY A 294 14.35 18.43 1.83
C GLY A 294 13.46 19.24 2.80
N LYS A 295 12.50 18.59 3.46
CA LYS A 295 11.67 19.23 4.50
C LYS A 295 12.50 19.64 5.72
N LYS A 296 13.42 18.80 6.20
CA LYS A 296 14.34 19.12 7.31
C LYS A 296 15.22 20.32 6.98
N VAL A 297 15.81 20.36 5.79
CA VAL A 297 16.62 21.49 5.30
C VAL A 297 15.78 22.76 5.23
N LYS A 298 14.58 22.70 4.66
CA LYS A 298 13.67 23.86 4.60
C LYS A 298 13.34 24.42 5.99
N LYS A 299 13.11 23.54 6.97
CA LYS A 299 12.88 23.94 8.37
C LYS A 299 14.11 24.59 8.99
N ALA A 300 15.29 23.99 8.80
CA ALA A 300 16.55 24.53 9.31
C ALA A 300 16.87 25.91 8.72
N LEU A 301 16.64 26.09 7.41
CA LEU A 301 16.78 27.39 6.75
C LEU A 301 15.81 28.43 7.33
N GLY A 302 14.56 28.03 7.60
CA GLY A 302 13.59 28.89 8.29
C GLY A 302 14.08 29.34 9.67
N THR A 303 14.56 28.40 10.49
CA THR A 303 15.14 28.71 11.81
C THR A 303 16.36 29.61 11.71
N MET A 304 17.24 29.37 10.74
CA MET A 304 18.42 30.20 10.51
C MET A 304 18.03 31.63 10.11
N GLY A 305 17.01 31.80 9.28
CA GLY A 305 16.45 33.12 8.95
C GLY A 305 15.91 33.86 10.18
N THR A 306 15.23 33.16 11.09
CA THR A 306 14.78 33.75 12.36
C THR A 306 15.96 34.15 13.26
N LEU A 307 16.98 33.30 13.36
CA LEU A 307 18.20 33.58 14.13
C LEU A 307 18.96 34.78 13.56
N MET A 308 19.12 34.89 12.24
CA MET A 308 19.78 36.04 11.59
C MET A 308 19.07 37.35 11.93
N LYS A 309 17.73 37.39 11.87
CA LYS A 309 16.96 38.58 12.28
C LYS A 309 17.20 38.97 13.74
N MET A 310 17.28 37.98 14.65
CA MET A 310 17.59 38.26 16.06
C MET A 310 19.02 38.79 16.25
N VAL A 311 19.99 38.27 15.49
CA VAL A 311 21.38 38.76 15.51
C VAL A 311 21.45 40.21 15.01
N GLU A 312 20.74 40.57 13.94
CA GLU A 312 20.66 41.96 13.44
C GLU A 312 20.07 42.92 14.48
N VAL A 313 19.02 42.50 15.19
CA VAL A 313 18.41 43.28 16.29
C VAL A 313 19.41 43.47 17.43
N HIS A 314 20.12 42.42 17.85
CA HIS A 314 21.13 42.53 18.90
C HIS A 314 22.30 43.40 18.46
N HIS A 315 22.77 43.28 17.22
CA HIS A 315 23.83 44.12 16.68
C HIS A 315 23.45 45.60 16.73
N SER A 316 22.24 45.95 16.27
CA SER A 316 21.71 47.32 16.35
C SER A 316 21.68 47.85 17.78
N LYS A 317 21.27 47.02 18.75
CA LYS A 317 21.26 47.40 20.18
C LYS A 317 22.68 47.64 20.72
N ILE A 318 23.64 46.79 20.36
CA ILE A 318 25.04 46.94 20.79
C ILE A 318 25.61 48.25 20.25
N VAL A 319 25.41 48.54 18.96
CA VAL A 319 25.86 49.80 18.33
C VAL A 319 25.26 51.02 19.05
N GLN A 320 23.99 50.96 19.43
CA GLN A 320 23.36 52.03 20.19
C GLN A 320 23.99 52.19 21.59
N ILE A 321 24.19 51.10 22.33
CA ILE A 321 24.85 51.11 23.65
C ILE A 321 26.27 51.68 23.55
N GLU A 322 27.03 51.31 22.52
CA GLU A 322 28.38 51.85 22.29
C GLU A 322 28.36 53.36 22.06
N LYS A 323 27.36 53.86 21.33
CA LYS A 323 27.17 55.29 21.08
C LYS A 323 26.84 56.02 22.39
N ASP A 324 25.94 55.48 23.20
CA ASP A 324 25.52 56.05 24.47
C ASP A 324 26.69 56.07 25.48
N LEU A 325 27.49 55.01 25.56
CA LEU A 325 28.70 54.94 26.39
C LEU A 325 29.75 55.97 25.99
N LYS A 326 29.94 56.22 24.68
CA LYS A 326 30.86 57.24 24.18
C LYS A 326 30.39 58.66 24.52
N ALA A 327 29.07 58.90 24.50
CA ALA A 327 28.49 60.18 24.91
C ALA A 327 28.73 60.45 26.40
N MET A 328 28.43 59.47 27.27
CA MET A 328 28.65 59.60 28.72
C MET A 328 30.12 59.80 29.12
N LYS A 329 31.07 59.32 28.31
CA LYS A 329 32.51 59.56 28.53
C LYS A 329 32.98 60.94 28.11
N LYS A 330 32.23 61.66 27.27
CA LYS A 330 32.54 63.05 26.88
C LYS A 330 32.02 64.08 27.88
N ASP A 331 31.07 63.69 28.72
CA ASP A 331 30.47 64.55 29.76
C ASP A 331 31.19 64.46 31.12
N LYS A 332 32.39 63.84 31.16
CA LYS A 332 33.31 63.83 32.31
C LYS A 332 34.61 64.52 31.94
#